data_AF-A0A917H2J0-F1
#
_entry.id   AF-A0A917H2J0-F1
#
_cell.length_a   1.000
_cell.length_b   1.000
_cell.length_c   1.000
_cell.angle_alpha   90.00
_cell.angle_beta   90.00
_cell.angle_gamma   90.00
#
_symmetry.space_group_name_H-M   'P 1'
#
loop_
_entity.id
_entity.type
_entity.pdbx_description
1 polymer ?
#
loop_
_entity_poly.entity_id
_entity_poly.type
_entity_poly.pdbx_seq_one_letter_code
_entity_poly.pdbx_strand_id
1 'polypeptide(L)'
;MELSIDLKGRTVLVAGRAAVADRAVRRYRAAGATVRALGSPCEDPAALLQGVHLVAAVDDGRPGWAALERACRAHGVLFAREEPARHRGTVTLVGGGPGAVGLLTLDAVEALREADTVLYDRLGPHETLPRLAPVAELIDVGKRPGHHPVGQRGIEELMVVHALAGKHVVRLKGGDPFVFGRGGEEIAACAAAGVPCRVVSGVTSAVSVPAAAGIPVTHRGVSRMFTVVSGHAPLTEEEHRHLAGLGGTVVVLMGVGTLPQLTAGLHWAGMRADMPVAVVERGYSASQRTTVGSLSTIVADAAAAGCESPAVLVVGEVVRTGLELQGEVARLAELDSALGAS
;
A
#
# COMPACT_ATOMS: atom_id res chain seq x y z
N MET A 1 12.75 -20.99 13.18
CA MET A 1 13.12 -20.42 14.49
C MET A 1 13.77 -19.07 14.22
N GLU A 2 12.97 -18.00 14.12
CA GLU A 2 13.51 -16.63 14.09
C GLU A 2 13.96 -16.28 15.51
N LEU A 3 15.27 -16.22 15.72
CA LEU A 3 15.85 -15.73 16.96
C LEU A 3 15.77 -14.20 16.96
N SER A 4 14.84 -13.65 17.74
CA SER A 4 14.75 -12.22 18.02
C SER A 4 15.76 -11.87 19.11
N ILE A 5 16.72 -11.00 18.81
CA ILE A 5 17.63 -10.41 19.80
C ILE A 5 17.04 -9.08 20.24
N ASP A 6 16.78 -8.93 21.55
CA ASP A 6 16.47 -7.62 22.13
C ASP A 6 17.75 -6.78 22.21
N LEU A 7 17.75 -5.70 21.42
CA LEU A 7 18.89 -4.79 21.29
C LEU A 7 18.73 -3.52 22.15
N LYS A 8 17.65 -3.39 22.92
CA LYS A 8 17.37 -2.19 23.69
C LYS A 8 18.45 -1.96 24.76
N GLY A 9 19.14 -0.83 24.68
CA GLY A 9 20.24 -0.49 25.59
C GLY A 9 21.51 -1.31 25.38
N ARG A 10 21.55 -2.17 24.35
CA ARG A 10 22.75 -2.93 23.97
C ARG A 10 23.63 -2.08 23.08
N THR A 11 24.94 -2.22 23.23
CA THR A 11 25.90 -1.57 22.33
C THR A 11 26.18 -2.44 21.13
N VAL A 12 25.93 -1.90 19.93
CA VAL A 12 26.23 -2.54 18.65
C VAL A 12 27.37 -1.78 17.97
N LEU A 13 28.43 -2.49 17.59
CA LEU A 13 29.50 -1.95 16.75
C LEU A 13 29.20 -2.28 15.29
N VAL A 14 28.91 -1.28 14.48
CA VAL A 14 28.74 -1.44 13.03
C VAL A 14 30.07 -1.16 12.35
N ALA A 15 30.60 -2.17 11.68
CA ALA A 15 31.91 -2.15 11.04
C ALA A 15 31.73 -2.14 9.51
N GLY A 16 32.26 -1.13 8.85
CA GLY A 16 32.16 -0.94 7.39
C GLY A 16 32.23 0.54 7.00
N ARG A 17 32.59 0.83 5.74
CA ARG A 17 32.58 2.21 5.21
C ARG A 17 31.23 2.90 5.46
N ALA A 18 31.29 4.16 5.89
CA ALA A 18 30.10 4.96 6.22
C ALA A 18 29.02 4.93 5.13
N ALA A 19 29.41 5.05 3.85
CA ALA A 19 28.49 5.06 2.71
C ALA A 19 27.67 3.76 2.55
N VAL A 20 28.20 2.60 2.96
CA VAL A 20 27.48 1.31 2.83
C VAL A 20 26.93 0.80 4.16
N ALA A 21 27.44 1.31 5.28
CA ALA A 21 27.05 0.90 6.63
C ALA A 21 25.90 1.73 7.22
N ASP A 22 25.56 2.88 6.62
CA ASP A 22 24.55 3.81 7.12
C ASP A 22 23.16 3.16 7.34
N ARG A 23 22.76 2.26 6.43
CA ARG A 23 21.52 1.48 6.58
C ARG A 23 21.53 0.59 7.82
N ALA A 24 22.63 -0.14 8.04
CA ALA A 24 22.80 -0.98 9.23
C ALA A 24 22.78 -0.12 10.50
N VAL A 25 23.49 1.02 10.51
CA VAL A 25 23.50 1.97 11.63
C VAL A 25 22.09 2.44 11.98
N ARG A 26 21.30 2.89 10.99
CA ARG A 26 19.90 3.31 11.21
C ARG A 26 19.05 2.19 11.79
N ARG A 27 19.14 0.98 11.23
CA ARG A 27 18.35 -0.18 11.67
C ARG A 27 18.66 -0.58 13.11
N TYR A 28 19.93 -0.66 13.49
CA TYR A 28 20.32 -1.01 14.86
C TYR A 28 19.89 0.07 15.87
N ARG A 29 19.99 1.36 15.52
CA ARG A 29 19.47 2.45 16.37
C ARG A 29 17.96 2.38 16.55
N ALA A 30 17.20 2.10 15.49
CA ALA A 30 15.75 1.95 15.56
C ALA A 30 15.32 0.76 16.41
N ALA A 31 16.14 -0.30 16.48
CA ALA A 31 15.96 -1.42 17.40
C ALA A 31 16.32 -1.08 18.88
N GLY A 32 16.69 0.18 19.18
CA GLY A 32 17.01 0.65 20.52
C GLY A 32 18.47 0.45 20.94
N ALA A 33 19.35 0.09 20.01
CA ALA A 33 20.77 -0.09 20.30
C ALA A 33 21.52 1.24 20.37
N THR A 34 22.55 1.29 21.24
CA THR A 34 23.60 2.30 21.17
C THR A 34 24.60 1.88 20.09
N VAL A 35 24.61 2.59 18.96
CA VAL A 35 25.46 2.21 17.82
C VAL A 35 26.78 2.99 17.80
N ARG A 36 27.90 2.26 17.79
CA ARG A 36 29.26 2.74 17.49
C ARG A 36 29.60 2.39 16.05
N ALA A 37 30.12 3.33 15.27
CA ALA A 37 30.50 3.09 13.87
C ALA A 37 32.03 2.97 13.74
N LEU A 38 32.50 1.99 12.98
CA LEU A 38 33.90 1.75 12.66
C LEU A 38 34.09 1.75 11.14
N GLY A 39 34.62 2.85 10.59
CA GLY A 39 34.72 3.07 9.15
C GLY A 39 35.88 2.36 8.44
N SER A 40 36.86 1.87 9.21
CA SER A 40 38.05 1.18 8.71
C SER A 40 38.48 0.07 9.68
N PRO A 41 39.08 -1.03 9.20
CA PRO A 41 39.68 -2.04 10.07
C PRO A 41 40.72 -1.43 11.00
N CYS A 42 40.78 -1.88 12.25
CA CYS A 42 41.77 -1.45 13.24
C CYS A 42 42.84 -2.53 13.46
N GLU A 43 43.99 -2.10 13.98
CA GLU A 43 45.10 -3.02 14.34
C GLU A 43 44.83 -3.79 15.64
N ASP A 44 44.12 -3.18 16.60
CA ASP A 44 43.70 -3.82 17.85
C ASP A 44 42.16 -3.86 17.97
N PRO A 45 41.52 -4.95 17.53
CA PRO A 45 40.07 -5.11 17.65
C PRO A 45 39.61 -5.38 19.08
N ALA A 46 40.47 -5.90 19.96
CA ALA A 46 40.06 -6.34 21.30
C ALA A 46 39.63 -5.16 22.18
N ALA A 47 40.36 -4.04 22.11
CA ALA A 47 40.01 -2.81 22.80
C ALA A 47 38.64 -2.26 22.36
N LEU A 48 38.28 -2.42 21.08
CA LEU A 48 37.00 -1.94 20.55
C LEU A 48 35.80 -2.75 21.04
N LEU A 49 36.01 -4.02 21.39
CA LEU A 49 34.96 -4.94 21.84
C LEU A 49 34.52 -4.70 23.29
N GLN A 50 35.25 -3.90 24.06
CA GLN A 50 34.85 -3.57 25.43
C GLN A 50 33.46 -2.91 25.44
N GLY A 51 32.53 -3.52 26.18
CA GLY A 51 31.13 -3.10 26.30
C GLY A 51 30.27 -3.36 25.05
N VAL A 52 30.83 -3.92 23.99
CA VAL A 52 30.09 -4.26 22.76
C VAL A 52 29.41 -5.61 22.93
N HIS A 53 28.13 -5.67 22.59
CA HIS A 53 27.32 -6.87 22.70
C HIS A 53 27.16 -7.60 21.36
N LEU A 54 27.18 -6.84 20.26
CA LEU A 54 27.07 -7.33 18.89
C LEU A 54 27.97 -6.52 17.98
N VAL A 55 28.70 -7.20 17.11
CA VAL A 55 29.38 -6.61 15.95
C VAL A 55 28.59 -6.95 14.70
N ALA A 56 28.19 -5.93 13.96
CA ALA A 56 27.55 -6.04 12.66
C ALA A 56 28.53 -5.60 11.57
N ALA A 57 29.15 -6.57 10.89
CA ALA A 57 30.13 -6.32 9.84
C ALA A 57 29.42 -6.23 8.49
N VAL A 58 29.48 -5.05 7.88
CA VAL A 58 28.93 -4.76 6.55
C VAL A 58 29.98 -5.09 5.52
N ASP A 59 29.65 -5.95 4.56
CA ASP A 59 30.58 -6.30 3.48
C ASP A 59 30.80 -5.10 2.55
N ASP A 60 31.86 -4.34 2.82
CA ASP A 60 32.23 -3.15 2.06
C ASP A 60 33.29 -3.42 0.98
N GLY A 61 33.59 -4.70 0.72
CA GLY A 61 34.60 -5.19 -0.22
C GLY A 61 36.04 -5.01 0.24
N ARG A 62 36.29 -4.52 1.47
CA ARG A 62 37.65 -4.32 1.98
C ARG A 62 38.15 -5.55 2.73
N PRO A 63 39.42 -5.95 2.51
CA PRO A 63 40.07 -6.91 3.39
C PRO A 63 40.30 -6.29 4.78
N GLY A 64 40.32 -7.12 5.83
CA GLY A 64 40.69 -6.68 7.19
C GLY A 64 39.65 -6.97 8.28
N TRP A 65 38.38 -7.19 7.91
CA TRP A 65 37.33 -7.51 8.89
C TRP A 65 37.48 -8.91 9.53
N ALA A 66 38.28 -9.80 8.93
CA ALA A 66 38.57 -11.13 9.48
C ALA A 66 39.26 -11.08 10.85
N ALA A 67 40.07 -10.05 11.13
CA ALA A 67 40.69 -9.85 12.44
C ALA A 67 39.63 -9.52 13.50
N LEU A 68 38.66 -8.67 13.14
CA LEU A 68 37.53 -8.32 14.00
C LEU A 68 36.64 -9.54 14.27
N GLU A 69 36.35 -10.36 13.25
CA GLU A 69 35.58 -11.60 13.42
C GLU A 69 36.27 -12.57 14.41
N ARG A 70 37.59 -12.78 14.25
CA ARG A 70 38.38 -13.61 15.18
C ARG A 70 38.37 -13.06 16.59
N ALA A 71 38.52 -11.74 16.76
CA ALA A 71 38.49 -11.10 18.07
C ALA A 71 37.11 -11.25 18.75
N CYS A 72 36.01 -11.15 17.98
CA CYS A 72 34.66 -11.38 18.51
C CYS A 72 34.51 -12.80 19.05
N ARG A 73 34.98 -13.81 18.30
CA ARG A 73 34.97 -15.21 18.76
C ARG A 73 35.78 -15.42 20.03
N ALA A 74 36.96 -14.79 20.12
CA ALA A 74 37.84 -14.91 21.29
C ALA A 74 37.24 -14.26 22.55
N HIS A 75 36.44 -13.20 22.41
CA HIS A 75 35.84 -12.46 23.52
C HIS A 75 34.36 -12.77 23.76
N GLY A 76 33.80 -13.76 23.05
CA GLY A 76 32.39 -14.14 23.20
C GLY A 76 31.38 -13.08 22.75
N VAL A 77 31.78 -12.17 21.85
CA VAL A 77 30.90 -11.13 21.30
C VAL A 77 30.16 -11.68 20.08
N LEU A 78 28.85 -11.45 19.99
CA LEU A 78 28.05 -11.87 18.84
C LEU A 78 28.54 -11.18 17.57
N PHE A 79 28.58 -11.92 16.47
CA PHE A 79 29.02 -11.41 15.17
C PHE A 79 27.97 -11.70 14.12
N ALA A 80 27.49 -10.66 13.44
CA ALA A 80 26.57 -10.74 12.32
C ALA A 80 27.22 -10.16 11.07
N ARG A 81 26.93 -10.76 9.92
CA ARG A 81 27.26 -10.21 8.62
C ARG A 81 26.07 -9.46 8.06
N GLU A 82 26.34 -8.33 7.45
CA GLU A 82 25.36 -7.42 6.90
C GLU A 82 25.63 -7.15 5.43
N GLU A 83 24.57 -7.12 4.65
CA GLU A 83 24.63 -6.73 3.24
C GLU A 83 24.93 -5.22 3.14
N PRO A 84 25.86 -4.81 2.26
CA PRO A 84 26.12 -3.39 2.01
C PRO A 84 24.88 -2.68 1.46
N ALA A 85 24.74 -1.40 1.78
CA ALA A 85 23.81 -0.55 1.06
C ALA A 85 24.15 -0.57 -0.45
N ARG A 86 23.13 -0.68 -1.30
CA ARG A 86 23.28 -0.82 -2.74
C ARG A 86 23.97 0.43 -3.32
N HIS A 87 24.89 0.23 -4.28
CA HIS A 87 25.60 1.32 -4.96
C HIS A 87 24.68 2.25 -5.77
N ARG A 88 23.48 1.80 -6.11
CA ARG A 88 22.41 2.58 -6.73
C ARG A 88 21.13 2.36 -5.96
N GLY A 89 20.43 3.44 -5.63
CA GLY A 89 19.11 3.33 -5.00
C GLY A 89 18.10 2.77 -5.97
N THR A 90 16.94 2.43 -5.44
CA THR A 90 15.88 1.73 -6.18
C THR A 90 14.53 2.29 -5.78
N VAL A 91 13.56 2.14 -6.66
CA VAL A 91 12.17 2.46 -6.39
C VAL A 91 11.35 1.17 -6.38
N THR A 92 10.48 1.01 -5.38
CA THR A 92 9.43 0.01 -5.38
C THR A 92 8.08 0.73 -5.34
N LEU A 93 7.28 0.63 -6.40
CA LEU A 93 5.87 1.04 -6.36
C LEU A 93 5.07 -0.05 -5.64
N VAL A 94 4.42 0.28 -4.54
CA VAL A 94 3.72 -0.69 -3.70
C VAL A 94 2.24 -0.37 -3.66
N GLY A 95 1.40 -1.35 -4.03
CA GLY A 95 -0.03 -1.31 -3.79
C GLY A 95 -0.37 -1.52 -2.31
N GLY A 96 -0.98 -0.52 -1.70
CA GLY A 96 -1.35 -0.47 -0.29
C GLY A 96 -2.70 -1.09 0.03
N GLY A 97 -3.45 -1.58 -0.97
CA GLY A 97 -4.81 -2.08 -0.77
C GLY A 97 -5.82 -0.94 -0.50
N PRO A 98 -7.08 -1.27 -0.18
CA PRO A 98 -8.15 -0.26 -0.01
C PRO A 98 -8.07 0.54 1.31
N GLY A 99 -7.08 0.29 2.16
CA GLY A 99 -6.85 1.01 3.43
C GLY A 99 -6.68 0.11 4.65
N ALA A 100 -7.19 -1.12 4.64
CA ALA A 100 -6.96 -2.07 5.73
C ALA A 100 -5.59 -2.76 5.63
N VAL A 101 -4.86 -2.79 6.76
CA VAL A 101 -3.53 -3.40 6.88
C VAL A 101 -3.54 -4.89 6.51
N GLY A 102 -4.62 -5.60 6.85
CA GLY A 102 -4.78 -7.01 6.52
C GLY A 102 -4.87 -7.33 5.02
N LEU A 103 -4.99 -6.29 4.17
CA LEU A 103 -5.02 -6.42 2.71
C LEU A 103 -3.71 -5.98 2.04
N LEU A 104 -2.67 -5.68 2.83
CA LEU A 104 -1.31 -5.59 2.30
C LEU A 104 -0.83 -6.98 1.89
N THR A 105 -0.17 -7.05 0.74
CA THR A 105 0.53 -8.27 0.32
C THR A 105 1.78 -8.47 1.17
N LEU A 106 2.28 -9.71 1.23
CA LEU A 106 3.53 -10.00 1.94
C LEU A 106 4.71 -9.22 1.33
N ASP A 107 4.79 -9.17 0.00
CA ASP A 107 5.77 -8.36 -0.74
C ASP A 107 5.69 -6.87 -0.41
N ALA A 108 4.49 -6.33 -0.16
CA ALA A 108 4.31 -4.94 0.24
C ALA A 108 4.87 -4.68 1.64
N VAL A 109 4.58 -5.59 2.58
CA VAL A 109 5.11 -5.52 3.95
C VAL A 109 6.63 -5.63 3.95
N GLU A 110 7.20 -6.54 3.15
CA GLU A 110 8.65 -6.68 3.01
C GLU A 110 9.28 -5.42 2.41
N ALA A 111 8.73 -4.89 1.32
CA ALA A 111 9.22 -3.66 0.71
C ALA A 111 9.22 -2.48 1.69
N LEU A 112 8.15 -2.32 2.47
CA LEU A 112 8.02 -1.27 3.50
C LEU A 112 9.05 -1.43 4.62
N ARG A 113 9.26 -2.66 5.12
CA ARG A 113 10.26 -2.95 6.16
C ARG A 113 11.67 -2.60 5.73
N GLU A 114 11.96 -2.78 4.44
CA GLU A 114 13.28 -2.56 3.86
C GLU A 114 13.52 -1.12 3.38
N ALA A 115 12.50 -0.27 3.39
CA ALA A 115 12.55 1.08 2.82
C ALA A 115 13.46 2.01 3.64
N ASP A 116 14.21 2.87 2.94
CA ASP A 116 14.88 4.02 3.53
C ASP A 116 13.99 5.27 3.48
N THR A 117 13.12 5.36 2.47
CA THR A 117 12.14 6.44 2.32
C THR A 117 10.82 5.84 1.83
N VAL A 118 9.70 6.28 2.42
CA VAL A 118 8.35 5.93 1.98
C VAL A 118 7.60 7.19 1.58
N LEU A 119 7.30 7.34 0.28
CA LEU A 119 6.37 8.34 -0.24
C LEU A 119 4.96 7.74 -0.26
N TYR A 120 4.06 8.27 0.55
CA TYR A 120 2.71 7.75 0.70
C TYR A 120 1.66 8.81 0.45
N ASP A 121 0.50 8.37 -0.01
CA ASP A 121 -0.72 9.19 -0.03
C ASP A 121 -1.73 8.66 1.00
N ARG A 122 -2.85 9.37 1.13
CA ARG A 122 -3.85 9.10 2.18
C ARG A 122 -4.78 7.93 1.86
N LEU A 123 -4.74 7.38 0.65
CA LEU A 123 -5.63 6.28 0.23
C LEU A 123 -5.11 4.91 0.69
N GLY A 124 -3.86 4.82 1.15
CA GLY A 124 -3.28 3.62 1.76
C GLY A 124 -3.31 3.62 3.30
N PRO A 125 -2.90 2.51 3.94
CA PRO A 125 -2.86 2.32 5.40
C PRO A 125 -1.74 3.15 6.06
N HIS A 126 -1.94 4.47 6.11
CA HIS A 126 -0.90 5.41 6.54
C HIS A 126 -0.68 5.45 8.07
N GLU A 127 -1.73 5.23 8.87
CA GLU A 127 -1.65 5.26 10.34
C GLU A 127 -0.67 4.21 10.90
N THR A 128 -0.53 3.08 10.21
CA THR A 128 0.37 1.99 10.61
C THR A 128 1.76 2.07 10.00
N LEU A 129 2.04 3.04 9.13
CA LEU A 129 3.35 3.15 8.47
C LEU A 129 4.52 3.27 9.44
N PRO A 130 4.45 4.02 10.56
CA PRO A 130 5.54 4.05 11.52
C PRO A 130 5.91 2.67 12.10
N ARG A 131 4.95 1.73 12.13
CA ARG A 131 5.22 0.33 12.56
C ARG A 131 5.72 -0.55 11.41
N LEU A 132 5.21 -0.33 10.19
CA LEU A 132 5.57 -1.13 9.01
C LEU A 132 6.95 -0.76 8.45
N ALA A 133 7.34 0.51 8.54
CA ALA A 133 8.59 1.06 8.02
C ALA A 133 9.30 1.89 9.12
N PRO A 134 9.71 1.28 10.24
CA PRO A 134 10.18 2.00 11.43
C PRO A 134 11.50 2.77 11.25
N VAL A 135 12.25 2.45 10.21
CA VAL A 135 13.55 3.07 9.88
C VAL A 135 13.46 4.08 8.74
N ALA A 136 12.31 4.16 8.08
CA ALA A 136 12.15 4.93 6.86
C ALA A 136 11.79 6.40 7.16
N GLU A 137 12.30 7.30 6.33
CA GLU A 137 11.78 8.65 6.22
C GLU A 137 10.38 8.61 5.57
N LEU A 138 9.34 8.99 6.32
CA LEU A 138 7.96 8.98 5.84
C LEU A 138 7.59 10.35 5.25
N ILE A 139 7.24 10.39 3.97
CA ILE A 139 6.90 11.61 3.23
C ILE A 139 5.46 11.54 2.71
N ASP A 140 4.60 12.40 3.26
CA ASP A 140 3.21 12.58 2.80
C ASP A 140 3.19 13.39 1.50
N VAL A 141 2.87 12.73 0.39
CA VAL A 141 2.71 13.35 -0.94
C VAL A 141 1.24 13.57 -1.32
N GLY A 142 0.32 13.33 -0.38
CA GLY A 142 -1.11 13.50 -0.58
C GLY A 142 -1.54 14.97 -0.66
N LYS A 143 -2.67 15.23 -1.32
CA LYS A 143 -3.29 16.56 -1.35
C LYS A 143 -3.81 16.92 0.05
N ARG A 144 -3.22 17.93 0.70
CA ARG A 144 -3.79 18.54 1.91
C ARG A 144 -4.67 19.73 1.52
N PRO A 145 -5.83 19.94 2.17
CA PRO A 145 -6.50 21.23 2.13
C PRO A 145 -5.53 22.32 2.61
N GLY A 146 -5.30 23.36 1.79
CA GLY A 146 -4.48 24.52 2.15
C GLY A 146 -2.96 24.40 1.94
N HIS A 147 -2.43 23.30 1.39
CA HIS A 147 -1.03 23.25 0.92
C HIS A 147 -1.01 23.16 -0.61
N HIS A 148 -0.04 23.83 -1.25
CA HIS A 148 0.17 23.67 -2.68
C HIS A 148 0.34 22.19 -3.01
N PRO A 149 -0.55 21.60 -3.82
CA PRO A 149 -0.47 20.18 -4.13
C PRO A 149 0.87 19.89 -4.81
N VAL A 150 1.63 18.91 -4.29
CA VAL A 150 2.76 18.35 -5.04
C VAL A 150 2.15 17.70 -6.28
N GLY A 151 2.35 18.35 -7.43
CA GLY A 151 1.90 17.80 -8.70
C GLY A 151 2.58 16.46 -8.95
N GLN A 152 2.01 15.65 -9.84
CA GLN A 152 2.56 14.33 -10.17
C GLN A 152 4.06 14.38 -10.48
N ARG A 153 4.47 15.34 -11.30
CA ARG A 153 5.88 15.54 -11.65
C ARG A 153 6.77 15.79 -10.43
N GLY A 154 6.27 16.49 -9.42
CA GLY A 154 7.00 16.69 -8.16
C GLY A 154 7.13 15.41 -7.34
N ILE A 155 6.12 14.53 -7.37
CA ILE A 155 6.21 13.20 -6.73
C ILE A 155 7.26 12.35 -7.44
N GLU A 156 7.24 12.33 -8.78
CA GLU A 156 8.21 11.62 -9.63
C GLU A 156 9.64 12.12 -9.39
N GLU A 157 9.84 13.43 -9.39
CA GLU A 157 11.14 14.07 -9.09
C GLU A 157 11.63 13.67 -7.69
N LEU A 158 10.75 13.69 -6.68
CA LEU A 158 11.12 13.33 -5.31
C LEU A 158 11.54 11.86 -5.20
N MET A 159 10.81 10.94 -5.85
CA MET A 159 11.18 9.53 -5.91
C MET A 159 12.57 9.34 -6.52
N VAL A 160 12.81 9.99 -7.67
CA VAL A 160 14.07 9.90 -8.41
C VAL A 160 15.22 10.49 -7.59
N VAL A 161 15.04 11.65 -6.97
CA VAL A 161 16.08 12.31 -6.16
C VAL A 161 16.50 11.43 -4.98
N HIS A 162 15.56 10.85 -4.25
CA HIS A 162 15.89 9.96 -3.14
C HIS A 162 16.60 8.68 -3.62
N ALA A 163 16.15 8.10 -4.74
CA ALA A 163 16.79 6.91 -5.29
C ALA A 163 18.21 7.20 -5.84
N LEU A 164 18.43 8.34 -6.48
CA LEU A 164 19.75 8.77 -6.93
C LEU A 164 20.70 9.05 -5.75
N ALA A 165 20.17 9.40 -4.58
CA ALA A 165 20.92 9.48 -3.33
C ALA A 165 21.24 8.09 -2.71
N GLY A 166 20.96 6.99 -3.40
CA GLY A 166 21.28 5.63 -2.96
C GLY A 166 20.21 4.96 -2.10
N LYS A 167 19.06 5.61 -1.85
CA LYS A 167 18.01 5.10 -0.97
C LYS A 167 17.15 4.03 -1.66
N HIS A 168 16.64 3.06 -0.89
CA HIS A 168 15.49 2.27 -1.28
C HIS A 168 14.21 3.08 -1.01
N VAL A 169 13.57 3.54 -2.09
CA VAL A 169 12.36 4.35 -2.04
C VAL A 169 11.15 3.47 -2.28
N VAL A 170 10.21 3.46 -1.34
CA VAL A 170 8.88 2.89 -1.55
C VAL A 170 7.90 4.01 -1.87
N ARG A 171 7.18 3.88 -2.98
CA ARG A 171 6.00 4.71 -3.29
C ARG A 171 4.76 3.90 -2.96
N LEU A 172 4.17 4.14 -1.79
CA LEU A 172 2.98 3.43 -1.32
C LEU A 172 1.70 4.11 -1.84
N LYS A 173 0.94 3.39 -2.65
CA LYS A 173 -0.25 3.90 -3.37
C LYS A 173 -1.49 3.19 -2.86
N GLY A 174 -2.59 3.90 -2.64
CA GLY A 174 -3.88 3.24 -2.36
C GLY A 174 -4.30 2.29 -3.49
N GLY A 175 -4.89 1.15 -3.14
CA GLY A 175 -5.31 0.11 -4.07
C GLY A 175 -4.14 -0.57 -4.76
N ASP A 176 -4.16 -0.60 -6.08
CA ASP A 176 -3.11 -1.16 -6.95
C ASP A 176 -2.43 -0.04 -7.76
N PRO A 177 -1.08 -0.06 -7.93
CA PRO A 177 -0.36 0.98 -8.67
C PRO A 177 -0.85 1.23 -10.10
N PHE A 178 -1.40 0.21 -10.76
CA PHE A 178 -1.80 0.23 -12.17
C PHE A 178 -3.31 0.36 -12.40
N VAL A 179 -4.13 0.38 -11.35
CA VAL A 179 -5.58 0.65 -11.48
C VAL A 179 -5.87 2.11 -11.14
N PHE A 180 -5.86 2.97 -12.16
CA PHE A 180 -5.98 4.43 -12.04
C PHE A 180 -5.00 5.09 -11.04
N GLY A 181 -3.93 4.38 -10.68
CA GLY A 181 -2.93 4.84 -9.72
C GLY A 181 -1.83 5.67 -10.35
N ARG A 182 -1.74 5.78 -11.68
CA ARG A 182 -0.63 6.45 -12.41
C ARG A 182 0.75 5.80 -12.22
N GLY A 183 0.81 4.53 -11.80
CA GLY A 183 2.08 3.82 -11.64
C GLY A 183 2.91 3.74 -12.93
N GLY A 184 2.25 3.74 -14.11
CA GLY A 184 2.95 3.76 -15.40
C GLY A 184 3.78 5.04 -15.62
N GLU A 185 3.25 6.20 -15.24
CA GLU A 185 3.96 7.49 -15.33
C GLU A 185 5.17 7.50 -14.38
N GLU A 186 4.98 7.02 -13.15
CA GLU A 186 6.04 6.94 -12.14
C GLU A 186 7.19 5.99 -12.55
N ILE A 187 6.88 4.87 -13.21
CA ILE A 187 7.90 3.98 -13.78
C ILE A 187 8.64 4.66 -14.93
N ALA A 188 7.93 5.34 -15.82
CA ALA A 188 8.54 6.04 -16.95
C ALA A 188 9.54 7.11 -16.46
N ALA A 189 9.19 7.84 -15.39
CA ALA A 189 10.10 8.79 -14.76
C ALA A 189 11.36 8.12 -14.18
N CYS A 190 11.20 6.97 -13.50
CA CYS A 190 12.33 6.20 -12.99
C CYS A 190 13.24 5.70 -14.13
N ALA A 191 12.64 5.16 -15.20
CA ALA A 191 13.35 4.66 -16.37
C ALA A 191 14.15 5.78 -17.06
N ALA A 192 13.53 6.96 -17.26
CA ALA A 192 14.19 8.13 -17.84
C ALA A 192 15.40 8.60 -17.00
N ALA A 193 15.34 8.43 -15.68
CA ALA A 193 16.43 8.76 -14.76
C ALA A 193 17.47 7.64 -14.55
N GLY A 194 17.30 6.47 -15.19
CA GLY A 194 18.18 5.31 -14.98
C GLY A 194 18.09 4.71 -13.58
N VAL A 195 16.95 4.87 -12.90
CA VAL A 195 16.65 4.32 -11.58
C VAL A 195 15.92 2.98 -11.74
N PRO A 196 16.47 1.86 -11.22
CA PRO A 196 15.75 0.60 -11.20
C PRO A 196 14.43 0.72 -10.42
N CYS A 197 13.33 0.33 -11.05
CA CYS A 197 12.00 0.40 -10.49
C CYS A 197 11.29 -0.95 -10.64
N ARG A 198 10.67 -1.43 -9.56
CA ARG A 198 9.79 -2.61 -9.59
C ARG A 198 8.40 -2.27 -9.05
N VAL A 199 7.42 -3.09 -9.38
CA VAL A 199 6.04 -2.95 -8.92
C VAL A 199 5.66 -4.13 -8.06
N VAL A 200 5.04 -3.85 -6.91
CA VAL A 200 4.33 -4.82 -6.08
C VAL A 200 2.85 -4.51 -6.19
N SER A 201 2.10 -5.46 -6.75
CA SER A 201 0.65 -5.34 -6.90
C SER A 201 -0.06 -5.22 -5.55
N GLY A 202 -1.18 -4.51 -5.56
CA GLY A 202 -2.04 -4.36 -4.41
C GLY A 202 -3.44 -4.90 -4.66
N VAL A 203 -4.18 -5.11 -3.57
CA VAL A 203 -5.59 -5.45 -3.66
C VAL A 203 -6.38 -4.21 -4.12
N THR A 204 -6.85 -4.20 -5.36
CA THR A 204 -7.57 -3.04 -5.90
C THR A 204 -8.91 -2.78 -5.19
N SER A 205 -9.25 -1.51 -4.99
CA SER A 205 -10.55 -1.10 -4.45
C SER A 205 -11.71 -1.48 -5.37
N ALA A 206 -11.47 -1.63 -6.67
CA ALA A 206 -12.49 -2.01 -7.65
C ALA A 206 -13.11 -3.40 -7.37
N VAL A 207 -12.40 -4.27 -6.66
CA VAL A 207 -12.88 -5.62 -6.31
C VAL A 207 -13.13 -5.74 -4.82
N SER A 208 -12.17 -5.28 -4.01
CA SER A 208 -12.22 -5.48 -2.57
C SER A 208 -13.27 -4.63 -1.87
N VAL A 209 -13.47 -3.37 -2.27
CA VAL A 209 -14.46 -2.51 -1.59
C VAL A 209 -15.90 -3.00 -1.81
N PRO A 210 -16.31 -3.44 -3.02
CA PRO A 210 -17.57 -4.16 -3.19
C PRO A 210 -17.68 -5.41 -2.30
N ALA A 211 -16.61 -6.21 -2.23
CA ALA A 211 -16.58 -7.40 -1.39
C ALA A 211 -16.72 -7.08 0.11
N ALA A 212 -16.21 -5.95 0.59
CA ALA A 212 -16.39 -5.48 1.96
C ALA A 212 -17.86 -5.14 2.28
N ALA A 213 -18.68 -4.88 1.27
CA ALA A 213 -20.13 -4.71 1.38
C ALA A 213 -20.91 -6.00 1.04
N GLY A 214 -20.22 -7.13 0.87
CA GLY A 214 -20.82 -8.40 0.47
C GLY A 214 -21.26 -8.47 -1.00
N ILE A 215 -20.84 -7.53 -1.84
CA ILE A 215 -21.23 -7.44 -3.25
C ILE A 215 -20.12 -8.07 -4.11
N PRO A 216 -20.36 -9.24 -4.75
CA PRO A 216 -19.38 -9.82 -5.66
C PRO A 216 -19.34 -9.02 -6.97
N VAL A 217 -18.17 -8.84 -7.58
CA VAL A 217 -18.10 -8.12 -8.88
C VAL A 217 -18.54 -9.00 -10.07
N THR A 218 -18.54 -10.32 -9.88
CA THR A 218 -19.06 -11.30 -10.84
C THR A 218 -19.83 -12.38 -10.09
N HIS A 219 -20.85 -12.95 -10.72
CA HIS A 219 -21.58 -14.08 -10.14
C HIS A 219 -22.19 -14.92 -11.27
N ARG A 220 -22.05 -16.25 -11.18
CA ARG A 220 -22.55 -17.16 -12.22
C ARG A 220 -24.07 -16.99 -12.37
N GLY A 221 -24.53 -16.89 -13.61
CA GLY A 221 -25.95 -16.66 -13.92
C GLY A 221 -26.42 -15.20 -13.76
N VAL A 222 -25.58 -14.31 -13.22
CA VAL A 222 -25.89 -12.90 -12.99
C VAL A 222 -24.99 -12.00 -13.83
N SER A 223 -23.67 -12.13 -13.67
CA SER A 223 -22.67 -11.33 -14.36
C SER A 223 -21.40 -12.14 -14.59
N ARG A 224 -21.06 -12.36 -15.87
CA ARG A 224 -19.88 -13.12 -16.31
C ARG A 224 -18.68 -12.23 -16.62
N MET A 225 -18.84 -10.92 -16.46
CA MET A 225 -17.84 -9.93 -16.77
C MET A 225 -18.06 -8.68 -15.93
N PHE A 226 -17.00 -7.92 -15.72
CA PHE A 226 -17.12 -6.61 -15.12
C PHE A 226 -16.18 -5.63 -15.80
N THR A 227 -16.57 -4.37 -15.81
CA THR A 227 -15.81 -3.26 -16.39
C THR A 227 -15.48 -2.28 -15.28
N VAL A 228 -14.21 -1.89 -15.17
CA VAL A 228 -13.78 -0.86 -14.23
C VAL A 228 -13.52 0.43 -15.00
N VAL A 229 -14.17 1.52 -14.61
CA VAL A 229 -14.01 2.85 -15.22
C VAL A 229 -13.68 3.92 -14.19
N SER A 230 -13.03 4.99 -14.65
CA SER A 230 -12.80 6.19 -13.85
C SER A 230 -13.95 7.17 -14.08
N GLY A 231 -14.65 7.54 -13.00
CA GLY A 231 -15.65 8.60 -12.99
C GLY A 231 -15.06 9.96 -12.59
N HIS A 232 -13.73 10.14 -12.59
CA HIS A 232 -13.12 11.42 -12.21
C HIS A 232 -13.62 12.60 -13.08
N ALA A 233 -13.87 12.31 -14.36
CA ALA A 233 -14.56 13.19 -15.29
C ALA A 233 -15.84 12.48 -15.79
N PRO A 234 -16.87 13.24 -16.21
CA PRO A 234 -18.05 12.64 -16.83
C PRO A 234 -17.67 11.79 -18.04
N LEU A 235 -18.27 10.60 -18.16
CA LEU A 235 -18.12 9.75 -19.33
C LEU A 235 -18.83 10.37 -20.54
N THR A 236 -18.31 10.08 -21.72
CA THR A 236 -18.91 10.45 -23.00
C THR A 236 -20.18 9.65 -23.29
N GLU A 237 -21.00 10.12 -24.22
CA GLU A 237 -22.18 9.39 -24.67
C GLU A 237 -21.83 8.00 -25.24
N GLU A 238 -20.72 7.90 -25.98
CA GLU A 238 -20.24 6.63 -26.53
C GLU A 238 -19.82 5.64 -25.44
N GLU A 239 -19.09 6.10 -24.41
CA GLU A 239 -18.74 5.27 -23.27
C GLU A 239 -19.99 4.76 -22.53
N HIS A 240 -21.00 5.61 -22.33
CA HIS A 240 -22.28 5.17 -21.75
C HIS A 240 -22.96 4.09 -22.60
N ARG A 241 -23.01 4.27 -23.93
CA ARG A 241 -23.56 3.25 -24.86
C ARG A 241 -22.79 1.94 -24.78
N HIS A 242 -21.46 1.98 -24.68
CA HIS A 242 -20.65 0.79 -24.51
C HIS A 242 -20.93 0.08 -23.18
N LEU A 243 -21.00 0.82 -22.07
CA LEU A 243 -21.28 0.23 -20.75
C LEU A 243 -22.68 -0.37 -20.67
N ALA A 244 -23.70 0.31 -21.20
CA ALA A 244 -25.06 -0.20 -21.23
C ALA A 244 -25.22 -1.40 -22.18
N GLY A 245 -24.58 -1.35 -23.35
CA GLY A 245 -24.70 -2.38 -24.38
C GLY A 245 -23.91 -3.66 -24.08
N LEU A 246 -22.73 -3.55 -23.47
CA LEU A 246 -21.90 -4.69 -23.08
C LEU A 246 -22.55 -5.47 -21.91
N GLY A 247 -23.24 -4.76 -21.02
CA GLY A 247 -23.88 -5.34 -19.85
C GLY A 247 -22.89 -5.85 -18.81
N GLY A 248 -23.39 -6.66 -17.87
CA GLY A 248 -22.61 -7.16 -16.73
C GLY A 248 -22.49 -6.13 -15.61
N THR A 249 -21.40 -6.20 -14.85
CA THR A 249 -21.17 -5.32 -13.69
C THR A 249 -20.29 -4.15 -14.09
N VAL A 250 -20.69 -2.92 -13.77
CA VAL A 250 -19.83 -1.74 -13.92
C VAL A 250 -19.37 -1.28 -12.55
N VAL A 251 -18.06 -1.19 -12.36
CA VAL A 251 -17.45 -0.62 -11.16
C VAL A 251 -16.84 0.73 -11.52
N VAL A 252 -17.28 1.79 -10.84
CA VAL A 252 -16.80 3.15 -11.08
C VAL A 252 -15.97 3.62 -9.89
N LEU A 253 -14.70 3.94 -10.16
CA LEU A 253 -13.79 4.56 -9.22
C LEU A 253 -13.81 6.08 -9.38
N MET A 254 -13.67 6.83 -8.28
CA MET A 254 -13.65 8.30 -8.31
C MET A 254 -14.93 8.94 -8.88
N GLY A 255 -16.07 8.25 -8.82
CA GLY A 255 -17.32 8.65 -9.49
C GLY A 255 -18.34 9.41 -8.64
N VAL A 256 -18.07 9.70 -7.36
CA VAL A 256 -19.07 10.34 -6.47
C VAL A 256 -19.54 11.70 -7.04
N GLY A 257 -18.60 12.53 -7.48
CA GLY A 257 -18.91 13.86 -8.02
C GLY A 257 -19.59 13.84 -9.40
N THR A 258 -19.53 12.71 -10.12
CA THR A 258 -20.12 12.53 -11.45
C THR A 258 -21.31 11.59 -11.46
N LEU A 259 -21.76 11.15 -10.29
CA LEU A 259 -22.85 10.20 -10.13
C LEU A 259 -24.13 10.62 -10.88
N PRO A 260 -24.61 11.88 -10.81
CA PRO A 260 -25.79 12.29 -11.57
C PRO A 260 -25.62 12.15 -13.09
N GLN A 261 -24.45 12.51 -13.63
CA GLN A 261 -24.16 12.41 -15.06
C GLN A 261 -24.04 10.94 -15.49
N LEU A 262 -23.39 10.12 -14.68
CA LEU A 262 -23.25 8.68 -14.92
C LEU A 262 -24.62 8.01 -15.00
N THR A 263 -25.49 8.22 -14.01
CA THR A 263 -26.82 7.56 -13.98
C THR A 263 -27.71 8.03 -15.12
N ALA A 264 -27.69 9.33 -15.42
CA ALA A 264 -28.43 9.87 -16.56
C ALA A 264 -27.90 9.28 -17.87
N GLY A 265 -26.58 9.34 -18.10
CA GLY A 265 -25.97 8.84 -19.32
C GLY A 265 -26.22 7.35 -19.56
N LEU A 266 -26.10 6.51 -18.53
CA LEU A 266 -26.43 5.08 -18.61
C LEU A 266 -27.91 4.86 -18.92
N HIS A 267 -28.81 5.64 -18.32
CA HIS A 267 -30.24 5.53 -18.59
C HIS A 267 -30.57 5.91 -20.05
N TRP A 268 -30.04 7.03 -20.54
CA TRP A 268 -30.17 7.46 -21.94
C TRP A 268 -29.60 6.43 -22.93
N ALA A 269 -28.53 5.73 -22.54
CA ALA A 269 -27.93 4.64 -23.30
C ALA A 269 -28.73 3.32 -23.26
N GLY A 270 -29.89 3.30 -22.59
CA GLY A 270 -30.80 2.15 -22.56
C GLY A 270 -30.70 1.27 -21.32
N MET A 271 -29.92 1.65 -20.31
CA MET A 271 -29.90 0.93 -19.03
C MET A 271 -31.23 1.14 -18.28
N ARG A 272 -31.80 0.02 -17.82
CA ARG A 272 -33.09 -0.01 -17.10
C ARG A 272 -33.05 0.86 -15.83
N ALA A 273 -34.15 1.57 -15.55
CA ALA A 273 -34.25 2.48 -14.41
C ALA A 273 -34.17 1.77 -13.04
N ASP A 274 -34.60 0.51 -13.00
CA ASP A 274 -34.54 -0.37 -11.83
C ASP A 274 -33.19 -1.09 -11.67
N MET A 275 -32.18 -0.78 -12.51
CA MET A 275 -30.85 -1.40 -12.40
C MET A 275 -30.26 -1.09 -11.03
N PRO A 276 -29.89 -2.12 -10.23
CA PRO A 276 -29.33 -1.88 -8.90
C PRO A 276 -28.01 -1.11 -8.94
N VAL A 277 -27.85 -0.17 -8.01
CA VAL A 277 -26.62 0.60 -7.80
C VAL A 277 -26.27 0.63 -6.32
N ALA A 278 -25.00 0.41 -6.00
CA ALA A 278 -24.45 0.60 -4.66
C ALA A 278 -23.34 1.65 -4.69
N VAL A 279 -23.26 2.47 -3.64
CA VAL A 279 -22.15 3.37 -3.32
C VAL A 279 -21.54 2.90 -2.01
N VAL A 280 -20.31 2.38 -2.05
CA VAL A 280 -19.59 1.89 -0.88
C VAL A 280 -18.51 2.89 -0.50
N GLU A 281 -18.73 3.62 0.58
CA GLU A 281 -17.82 4.64 1.10
C GLU A 281 -16.81 4.03 2.07
N ARG A 282 -15.56 4.52 2.02
CA ARG A 282 -14.51 4.21 3.02
C ARG A 282 -14.40 2.70 3.32
N GLY A 283 -14.36 1.89 2.27
CA GLY A 283 -14.31 0.43 2.38
C GLY A 283 -13.20 -0.07 3.31
N TYR A 284 -13.50 -1.09 4.11
CA TYR A 284 -12.65 -1.66 5.17
C TYR A 284 -12.27 -0.71 6.32
N SER A 285 -12.81 0.50 6.38
CA SER A 285 -12.69 1.35 7.57
C SER A 285 -13.81 1.07 8.58
N ALA A 286 -13.60 1.45 9.83
CA ALA A 286 -14.65 1.41 10.86
C ALA A 286 -15.85 2.31 10.54
N SER A 287 -15.70 3.28 9.63
CA SER A 287 -16.76 4.18 9.17
C SER A 287 -17.27 3.84 7.77
N GLN A 288 -17.05 2.60 7.31
CA GLN A 288 -17.61 2.11 6.05
C GLN A 288 -19.14 2.28 6.04
N ARG A 289 -19.67 2.78 4.92
CA ARG A 289 -21.12 2.86 4.68
C ARG A 289 -21.44 2.36 3.28
N THR A 290 -22.62 1.78 3.14
CA THR A 290 -23.14 1.31 1.85
C THR A 290 -24.52 1.90 1.63
N THR A 291 -24.64 2.73 0.60
CA THR A 291 -25.93 3.26 0.15
C THR A 291 -26.35 2.48 -1.09
N VAL A 292 -27.56 1.91 -1.08
CA VAL A 292 -28.09 1.11 -2.19
C VAL A 292 -29.38 1.72 -2.69
N GLY A 293 -29.53 1.73 -4.01
CA GLY A 293 -30.73 2.16 -4.71
C GLY A 293 -30.78 1.53 -6.09
N SER A 294 -31.58 2.13 -6.97
CA SER A 294 -31.61 1.85 -8.40
C SER A 294 -30.99 3.00 -9.19
N LEU A 295 -30.78 2.80 -10.49
CA LEU A 295 -30.30 3.85 -11.39
C LEU A 295 -31.13 5.13 -11.31
N SER A 296 -32.44 5.02 -11.09
CA SER A 296 -33.37 6.16 -10.95
C SER A 296 -33.41 6.81 -9.57
N THR A 297 -32.91 6.16 -8.51
CA THR A 297 -33.06 6.62 -7.12
C THR A 297 -31.74 6.95 -6.45
N ILE A 298 -30.64 6.31 -6.86
CA ILE A 298 -29.34 6.36 -6.17
C ILE A 298 -28.77 7.77 -6.01
N VAL A 299 -29.08 8.69 -6.93
CA VAL A 299 -28.64 10.10 -6.82
C VAL A 299 -29.27 10.77 -5.60
N ALA A 300 -30.58 10.58 -5.39
CA ALA A 300 -31.29 11.12 -4.24
C ALA A 300 -30.86 10.41 -2.95
N ASP A 301 -30.72 9.09 -2.99
CA ASP A 301 -30.30 8.30 -1.84
C ASP A 301 -28.88 8.67 -1.38
N ALA A 302 -27.95 8.84 -2.32
CA ALA A 302 -26.58 9.26 -2.03
C ALA A 302 -26.51 10.70 -1.49
N ALA A 303 -27.36 11.60 -1.98
CA ALA A 303 -27.45 12.96 -1.46
C ALA A 303 -28.01 12.99 -0.03
N ALA A 304 -29.09 12.22 0.23
CA ALA A 304 -29.70 12.11 1.55
C ALA A 304 -28.75 11.49 2.59
N ALA A 305 -27.94 10.51 2.16
CA ALA A 305 -26.92 9.88 3.01
C ALA A 305 -25.66 10.75 3.20
N GLY A 306 -25.51 11.84 2.45
CA GLY A 306 -24.29 12.66 2.45
C GLY A 306 -23.06 11.86 2.01
N CYS A 307 -23.18 11.10 0.92
CA CYS A 307 -22.09 10.28 0.40
C CYS A 307 -20.89 11.15 -0.02
N GLU A 308 -19.71 10.80 0.47
CA GLU A 308 -18.46 11.49 0.18
C GLU A 308 -17.38 10.56 -0.38
N SER A 309 -16.38 11.15 -1.02
CA SER A 309 -15.18 10.38 -1.42
C SER A 309 -14.29 10.10 -0.20
N PRO A 310 -13.53 8.98 -0.19
CA PRO A 310 -13.45 7.96 -1.24
C PRO A 310 -14.62 6.96 -1.18
N ALA A 311 -15.19 6.65 -2.36
CA ALA A 311 -16.20 5.61 -2.51
C ALA A 311 -16.02 4.85 -3.83
N VAL A 312 -16.54 3.61 -3.86
CA VAL A 312 -16.62 2.76 -5.05
C VAL A 312 -18.09 2.58 -5.39
N LEU A 313 -18.44 2.86 -6.65
CA LEU A 313 -19.80 2.65 -7.14
C LEU A 313 -19.86 1.33 -7.90
N VAL A 314 -20.94 0.59 -7.70
CA VAL A 314 -21.20 -0.68 -8.38
C VAL A 314 -22.58 -0.59 -9.02
N VAL A 315 -22.65 -0.75 -10.34
CA VAL A 315 -23.90 -0.79 -11.11
C VAL A 315 -24.05 -2.20 -11.66
N GLY A 316 -25.18 -2.86 -11.38
CA GLY A 316 -25.48 -4.18 -11.90
C GLY A 316 -26.20 -5.08 -10.92
N GLU A 317 -26.77 -6.15 -11.46
CA GLU A 317 -27.56 -7.15 -10.71
C GLU A 317 -26.82 -7.81 -9.55
N VAL A 318 -25.48 -7.83 -9.59
CA VAL A 318 -24.66 -8.34 -8.50
C VAL A 318 -24.87 -7.62 -7.16
N VAL A 319 -25.32 -6.36 -7.17
CA VAL A 319 -25.68 -5.62 -5.95
C VAL A 319 -26.83 -6.33 -5.24
N ARG A 320 -27.89 -6.69 -5.98
CA ARG A 320 -29.04 -7.44 -5.44
C ARG A 320 -28.61 -8.81 -4.93
N THR A 321 -27.84 -9.54 -5.74
CA THR A 321 -27.29 -10.86 -5.36
C THR A 321 -26.46 -10.79 -4.07
N GLY A 322 -25.61 -9.77 -3.92
CA GLY A 322 -24.79 -9.60 -2.72
C GLY A 322 -25.65 -9.40 -1.46
N LEU A 323 -26.66 -8.54 -1.53
CA LEU A 323 -27.57 -8.28 -0.41
C LEU A 323 -28.37 -9.53 -0.01
N GLU A 324 -28.86 -10.31 -0.98
CA GLU A 324 -29.57 -11.56 -0.72
C GLU A 324 -28.67 -12.57 0.02
N LEU A 325 -27.44 -12.78 -0.46
CA LEU A 325 -26.46 -13.68 0.14
C LEU A 325 -26.08 -13.25 1.57
N GLN A 326 -25.87 -11.95 1.80
CA GLN A 326 -25.59 -11.44 3.14
C GLN A 326 -26.76 -11.69 4.11
N GLY A 327 -28.00 -11.53 3.64
CA GLY A 327 -29.20 -11.83 4.43
C GLY A 327 -29.34 -13.31 4.76
N GLU A 328 -28.89 -14.22 3.91
CA GLU A 328 -28.84 -15.67 4.21
C GLU A 328 -27.77 -16.01 5.24
N VAL A 329 -26.56 -15.47 5.08
CA VAL A 329 -25.44 -15.70 6.03
C VAL A 329 -25.79 -15.16 7.42
N ALA A 330 -26.40 -13.99 7.51
CA ALA A 330 -26.84 -13.42 8.78
C ALA A 330 -27.86 -14.33 9.49
N ARG A 331 -28.86 -14.84 8.76
CA ARG A 331 -29.84 -15.80 9.29
C ARG A 331 -29.19 -17.08 9.80
N LEU A 332 -28.17 -17.60 9.10
CA LEU A 332 -27.43 -18.79 9.55
C LEU A 332 -26.62 -18.52 10.82
N ALA A 333 -25.98 -17.36 10.93
CA ALA A 333 -25.22 -16.98 12.13
C ALA A 333 -26.13 -16.82 13.37
N GLU A 334 -27.33 -16.29 13.19
CA GLU A 334 -28.36 -16.22 14.24
C GLU A 334 -28.79 -17.62 14.69
N LEU A 335 -28.99 -18.55 13.76
CA LEU A 335 -29.35 -19.94 14.07
C LEU A 335 -28.23 -20.67 14.82
N ASP A 336 -26.98 -20.52 14.40
CA ASP A 336 -25.83 -21.13 15.08
C ASP A 336 -25.67 -20.59 16.52
N SER A 337 -25.84 -19.27 16.69
CA SER A 337 -25.81 -18.63 18.01
C SER A 337 -26.94 -19.15 18.93
N ALA A 338 -28.12 -19.43 18.37
CA ALA A 338 -29.25 -19.99 19.10
C ALA A 338 -29.04 -21.47 19.49
N LEU A 339 -28.34 -22.25 18.66
CA LEU A 339 -28.03 -23.66 18.91
C LEU A 339 -26.80 -23.87 19.82
N GLY A 340 -25.85 -22.94 19.84
CA GLY A 340 -24.69 -22.97 20.74
C GLY A 340 -24.96 -22.47 22.16
N ALA A 341 -26.15 -21.90 22.41
CA ALA A 341 -26.59 -21.41 23.71
C ALA A 341 -27.45 -22.42 24.50
N SER A 342 -27.62 -23.64 23.97
CA SER A 342 -28.32 -24.78 24.58
C SER A 342 -27.36 -25.88 25.00
#